data_AF-A0A2S7Q2C5-F1
#
_entry.id   AF-A0A2S7Q2C5-F1
#
_cell.length_a   1.000
_cell.length_b   1.000
_cell.length_c   1.000
_cell.angle_alpha   90.00
_cell.angle_beta   90.00
_cell.angle_gamma   90.00
#
_symmetry.space_group_name_H-M   'P 1'
#
loop_
_entity.id
_entity.type
_entity.pdbx_description
1 polymer ?
#
loop_
_entity_poly.entity_id
_entity_poly.type
_entity_poly.pdbx_seq_one_letter_code
_entity_poly.pdbx_strand_id
1 'polypeptide(L)'
;MAYQQSYYQSSTLPIPVPSKGQQVPYYTPQNTTYGVSPPEAAESVTTGSGMTPGYGNSTYTASSYAGSASGDYDSTASANGVDLQEYMQDRFSGAFDPLPLDRTLAVQAQTSGLLNAKHREIMDLQALAQQRIARTRARLQEGYQDAKEVKANLEWTQNRVSTLSKKVAKKHPKQYAQARARYPSPEY
;
A
#
# COMPACT_ATOMS: atom_id res chain seq x y z
N MET A 1 36.44 0.47 51.78
CA MET A 1 35.88 -0.88 51.57
C MET A 1 35.27 -0.93 50.19
N ALA A 2 35.65 -1.95 49.41
CA ALA A 2 34.99 -2.40 48.18
C ALA A 2 33.50 -2.71 48.47
N TYR A 3 32.57 -2.78 47.53
CA TYR A 3 32.52 -3.69 46.38
C TYR A 3 31.71 -3.08 45.23
N GLN A 4 32.19 -3.28 44.01
CA GLN A 4 31.37 -3.23 42.79
C GLN A 4 30.48 -4.46 42.72
N GLN A 5 29.27 -4.31 42.17
CA GLN A 5 28.62 -5.38 41.41
C GLN A 5 27.97 -4.77 40.16
N SER A 6 28.56 -5.11 39.01
CA SER A 6 27.95 -5.05 37.69
C SER A 6 27.25 -6.39 37.38
N TYR A 7 26.72 -6.55 36.15
CA TYR A 7 26.11 -7.75 35.52
C TYR A 7 24.57 -7.74 35.50
N TYR A 8 23.81 -7.77 34.39
CA TYR A 8 24.04 -7.92 32.94
C TYR A 8 22.98 -7.11 32.17
N GLN A 9 23.37 -6.27 31.21
CA GLN A 9 22.48 -5.86 30.10
C GLN A 9 22.72 -6.81 28.94
N SER A 10 21.76 -7.65 28.62
CA SER A 10 21.76 -8.43 27.37
C SER A 10 21.16 -7.56 26.27
N SER A 11 22.03 -6.84 25.55
CA SER A 11 21.68 -6.14 24.32
C SER A 11 21.97 -7.08 23.15
N THR A 12 20.93 -7.66 22.55
CA THR A 12 21.07 -8.44 21.33
C THR A 12 21.12 -7.49 20.12
N LEU A 13 22.31 -7.36 19.54
CA LEU A 13 22.51 -6.66 18.27
C LEU A 13 21.98 -7.54 17.12
N PRO A 14 21.26 -6.97 16.12
CA PRO A 14 20.82 -7.73 14.96
C PRO A 14 22.01 -8.08 14.04
N ILE A 15 22.05 -9.33 13.60
CA ILE A 15 23.05 -9.86 12.65
C ILE A 15 22.70 -9.38 11.24
N PRO A 16 23.60 -8.68 10.51
CA PRO A 16 23.38 -8.34 9.11
C PRO A 16 23.61 -9.57 8.21
N VAL A 17 22.60 -9.92 7.40
CA VAL A 17 22.73 -10.91 6.32
C VAL A 17 23.25 -10.24 5.04
N PRO A 18 24.29 -10.79 4.36
CA PRO A 18 24.80 -10.24 3.11
C PRO A 18 23.87 -10.65 1.95
N SER A 19 23.15 -9.69 1.38
CA SER A 19 22.49 -9.86 0.08
C SER A 19 23.50 -9.64 -1.05
N LYS A 20 23.59 -10.62 -1.96
CA LYS A 20 24.39 -10.59 -3.18
C LYS A 20 24.03 -9.36 -4.01
N GLY A 21 25.02 -8.52 -4.31
CA GLY A 21 24.88 -7.38 -5.21
C GLY A 21 24.78 -7.77 -6.70
N GLN A 22 24.53 -6.71 -7.49
CA GLN A 22 24.43 -6.59 -8.96
C GLN A 22 22.95 -6.59 -9.44
N GLN A 23 22.39 -5.56 -10.10
CA GLN A 23 22.97 -4.53 -10.97
C GLN A 23 22.14 -3.23 -10.91
N VAL A 24 22.83 -2.10 -11.02
CA VAL A 24 22.27 -0.75 -11.19
C VAL A 24 22.30 -0.43 -12.69
N PRO A 25 21.18 -0.12 -13.35
CA PRO A 25 21.22 0.62 -14.61
C PRO A 25 21.13 2.11 -14.31
N TYR A 26 22.22 2.82 -14.56
CA TYR A 26 22.21 4.27 -14.75
C TYR A 26 21.21 4.62 -15.85
N TYR A 27 20.23 5.48 -15.56
CA TYR A 27 19.47 6.19 -16.59
C TYR A 27 19.67 7.69 -16.40
N THR A 28 20.15 8.33 -17.45
CA THR A 28 20.42 9.76 -17.58
C THR A 28 19.11 10.56 -17.64
N PRO A 29 19.07 11.81 -17.14
CA PRO A 29 17.87 12.63 -17.19
C PRO A 29 17.71 13.29 -18.57
N GLN A 30 16.73 12.83 -19.35
CA GLN A 30 16.24 13.54 -20.53
C GLN A 30 15.10 14.48 -20.12
N ASN A 31 15.30 15.76 -20.44
CA ASN A 31 14.36 16.86 -20.31
C ASN A 31 13.17 16.65 -21.29
N THR A 32 11.97 16.40 -20.77
CA THR A 32 10.73 16.43 -21.56
C THR A 32 9.57 16.97 -20.72
N THR A 33 9.23 18.22 -21.04
CA THR A 33 8.13 19.03 -20.54
C THR A 33 6.79 18.59 -21.14
N TYR A 34 6.16 17.51 -20.66
CA TYR A 34 4.73 17.26 -20.90
C TYR A 34 4.10 16.48 -19.75
N GLY A 35 2.83 16.79 -19.46
CA GLY A 35 2.04 16.18 -18.38
C GLY A 35 1.86 14.69 -18.61
N VAL A 36 2.47 13.89 -17.74
CA VAL A 36 2.32 12.43 -17.72
C VAL A 36 1.39 12.07 -16.56
N SER A 37 0.30 11.37 -16.87
CA SER A 37 -0.59 10.74 -15.91
C SER A 37 0.21 9.87 -14.93
N PRO A 38 -0.21 9.73 -13.66
CA PRO A 38 0.52 8.91 -12.70
C PRO A 38 0.74 7.49 -13.26
N PRO A 39 1.94 6.89 -13.09
CA PRO A 39 2.20 5.56 -13.60
C PRO A 39 1.18 4.58 -13.02
N GLU A 40 0.52 3.84 -13.92
CA GLU A 40 -0.37 2.75 -13.52
C GLU A 40 0.46 1.70 -12.77
N ALA A 41 -0.10 1.19 -11.67
CA ALA A 41 0.53 0.14 -10.90
C ALA A 41 0.66 -1.12 -11.78
N ALA A 42 1.78 -1.83 -11.67
CA ALA A 42 2.01 -3.06 -12.43
C ALA A 42 0.85 -4.05 -12.18
N GLU A 43 0.17 -4.45 -13.26
CA GLU A 43 -0.81 -5.53 -13.19
C GLU A 43 -0.08 -6.81 -12.77
N SER A 44 -0.47 -7.36 -11.63
CA SER A 44 0.04 -8.62 -11.12
C SER A 44 -0.46 -9.73 -12.04
N VAL A 45 0.40 -10.16 -12.98
CA VAL A 45 0.12 -11.23 -13.92
C VAL A 45 0.14 -12.56 -13.16
N THR A 46 -1.00 -12.97 -12.62
CA THR A 46 -1.23 -14.37 -12.22
C THR A 46 -1.54 -15.16 -13.50
N THR A 47 -0.49 -15.71 -14.11
CA THR A 47 -0.66 -16.72 -15.15
C THR A 47 -1.10 -18.04 -14.53
N GLY A 48 -2.37 -18.38 -14.73
CA GLY A 48 -2.82 -19.73 -15.09
C GLY A 48 -2.66 -20.87 -14.08
N SER A 49 -3.74 -21.17 -13.37
CA SER A 49 -4.46 -22.43 -13.62
C SER A 49 -5.92 -22.26 -13.19
N GLY A 50 -6.83 -22.52 -14.12
CA GLY A 50 -8.23 -22.17 -14.00
C GLY A 50 -9.01 -23.01 -12.99
N MET A 51 -10.05 -22.40 -12.42
CA MET A 51 -11.32 -23.08 -12.22
C MET A 51 -12.44 -22.02 -12.08
N THR A 52 -13.26 -21.93 -13.11
CA THR A 52 -14.57 -21.26 -13.14
C THR A 52 -15.54 -21.89 -12.12
N PRO A 53 -16.58 -21.15 -11.67
CA PRO A 53 -17.48 -21.58 -10.60
C PRO A 53 -18.55 -22.54 -11.14
N GLY A 54 -18.66 -23.72 -10.54
CA GLY A 54 -19.61 -24.74 -10.99
C GLY A 54 -19.94 -25.73 -9.88
N TYR A 55 -21.23 -25.79 -9.54
CA TYR A 55 -21.93 -26.81 -8.77
C TYR A 55 -21.26 -28.19 -8.68
N GLY A 56 -21.20 -28.76 -7.47
CA GLY A 56 -21.21 -30.22 -7.29
C GLY A 56 -20.14 -30.82 -6.39
N ASN A 57 -20.49 -30.95 -5.10
CA ASN A 57 -20.39 -32.16 -4.30
C ASN A 57 -19.04 -32.88 -4.08
N SER A 58 -18.43 -32.63 -2.91
CA SER A 58 -17.75 -33.59 -2.01
C SER A 58 -16.75 -32.84 -1.12
N THR A 59 -16.57 -33.04 0.18
CA THR A 59 -17.17 -33.88 1.23
C THR A 59 -16.43 -33.45 2.50
N TYR A 60 -17.04 -32.62 3.35
CA TYR A 60 -16.69 -32.61 4.77
C TYR A 60 -17.99 -32.73 5.53
N THR A 61 -18.31 -33.99 5.77
CA THR A 61 -19.41 -34.49 6.57
C THR A 61 -19.31 -33.99 8.01
N ALA A 62 -20.44 -33.42 8.46
CA ALA A 62 -21.07 -33.60 9.76
C ALA A 62 -20.37 -33.02 11.01
N SER A 63 -20.72 -31.78 11.35
CA SER A 63 -20.80 -31.33 12.75
C SER A 63 -22.24 -31.46 13.23
N SER A 64 -22.69 -32.68 13.46
CA SER A 64 -24.00 -32.98 14.07
C SER A 64 -23.90 -32.83 15.59
N TYR A 65 -24.25 -31.65 16.11
CA TYR A 65 -24.52 -31.41 17.53
C TYR A 65 -25.89 -31.97 17.93
N ALA A 66 -26.10 -33.28 17.74
CA ALA A 66 -27.31 -33.96 18.19
C ALA A 66 -27.06 -35.48 18.29
N GLY A 67 -26.82 -35.97 19.50
CA GLY A 67 -26.54 -37.37 19.76
C GLY A 67 -26.41 -37.66 21.25
N SER A 68 -27.38 -37.23 22.03
CA SER A 68 -27.62 -37.77 23.36
C SER A 68 -28.12 -39.21 23.25
N ALA A 69 -27.57 -40.09 24.11
CA ALA A 69 -28.11 -41.33 24.65
C ALA A 69 -27.39 -42.65 24.27
N SER A 70 -27.15 -43.41 25.35
CA SER A 70 -26.77 -44.83 25.48
C SER A 70 -25.45 -45.29 24.84
N GLY A 71 -24.38 -45.17 25.62
CA GLY A 71 -23.27 -46.12 25.61
C GLY A 71 -23.30 -46.87 26.93
N ASP A 72 -23.55 -48.17 26.85
CA ASP A 72 -23.69 -49.10 27.97
C ASP A 72 -22.48 -49.02 28.92
N TYR A 73 -22.74 -48.75 30.20
CA TYR A 73 -21.80 -49.04 31.26
C TYR A 73 -21.75 -50.57 31.42
N ASP A 74 -20.91 -51.23 30.63
CA ASP A 74 -20.52 -52.60 30.90
C ASP A 74 -19.72 -52.63 32.21
N SER A 75 -20.45 -52.84 33.30
CA SER A 75 -19.95 -52.91 34.67
C SER A 75 -19.46 -54.32 34.99
N THR A 76 -18.71 -54.97 34.09
CA THR A 76 -18.27 -56.36 34.28
C THR A 76 -16.80 -56.66 33.96
N ALA A 77 -15.92 -55.65 33.93
CA ALA A 77 -14.48 -55.90 33.99
C ALA A 77 -13.98 -55.69 35.43
N SER A 78 -13.67 -56.78 36.12
CA SER A 78 -13.11 -56.81 37.47
C SER A 78 -11.91 -55.86 37.62
N ALA A 79 -12.08 -54.80 38.41
CA ALA A 79 -11.00 -53.93 38.90
C ALA A 79 -10.24 -54.58 40.07
N ASN A 80 -9.75 -55.81 39.90
CA ASN A 80 -8.81 -56.44 40.83
C ASN A 80 -7.40 -56.33 40.21
N GLY A 81 -6.72 -55.22 40.48
CA GLY A 81 -5.28 -55.07 40.19
C GLY A 81 -4.88 -53.88 39.32
N VAL A 82 -5.82 -53.06 38.85
CA VAL A 82 -5.47 -51.79 38.19
C VAL A 82 -5.59 -50.69 39.24
N ASP A 83 -4.46 -50.08 39.60
CA ASP A 83 -4.44 -48.91 40.47
C ASP A 83 -5.29 -47.81 39.80
N LEU A 84 -6.46 -47.51 40.37
CA LEU A 84 -7.33 -46.46 39.84
C LEU A 84 -6.61 -45.11 39.79
N GLN A 85 -5.61 -44.92 40.65
CA GLN A 85 -4.78 -43.73 40.63
C GLN A 85 -3.90 -43.70 39.38
N GLU A 86 -3.31 -44.83 38.98
CA GLU A 86 -2.51 -44.97 37.77
C GLU A 86 -3.37 -44.84 36.50
N TYR A 87 -4.57 -45.43 36.49
CA TYR A 87 -5.52 -45.29 35.38
C TYR A 87 -6.01 -43.85 35.19
N MET A 88 -6.29 -43.14 36.29
CA MET A 88 -6.65 -41.71 36.23
C MET A 88 -5.46 -40.83 35.84
N GLN A 89 -4.25 -41.17 36.30
CA GLN A 89 -3.01 -40.48 35.93
C GLN A 89 -2.73 -40.62 34.42
N ASP A 90 -2.89 -41.82 33.85
CA ASP A 90 -2.70 -42.08 32.42
C ASP A 90 -3.79 -41.43 31.55
N ARG A 91 -5.03 -41.39 32.04
CA ARG A 91 -6.09 -40.61 31.39
C ARG A 91 -5.82 -39.11 31.44
N PHE A 92 -5.26 -38.61 32.54
CA PHE A 92 -4.93 -37.19 32.70
C PHE A 92 -3.71 -36.80 31.85
N SER A 93 -2.68 -37.65 31.78
CA SER A 93 -1.49 -37.44 30.96
C SER A 93 -1.79 -37.51 29.46
N GLY A 94 -2.72 -38.38 29.03
CA GLY A 94 -3.16 -38.47 27.64
C GLY A 94 -4.22 -37.43 27.22
N ALA A 95 -4.91 -36.81 28.18
CA ALA A 95 -5.89 -35.75 27.91
C ALA A 95 -5.23 -34.35 27.85
N PHE A 96 -4.12 -34.17 28.55
CA PHE A 96 -3.26 -33.00 28.40
C PHE A 96 -2.27 -33.22 27.26
N ASP A 97 -2.74 -33.12 26.01
CA ASP A 97 -1.85 -32.90 24.88
C ASP A 97 -1.52 -31.40 24.81
N PRO A 98 -0.29 -30.96 25.12
CA PRO A 98 0.08 -29.54 25.04
C PRO A 98 0.20 -29.02 23.60
N LEU A 99 0.29 -29.92 22.60
CA LEU A 99 0.54 -29.57 21.20
C LEU A 99 -0.51 -28.64 20.55
N PRO A 100 -1.83 -28.76 20.84
CA PRO A 100 -2.85 -27.84 20.31
C PRO A 100 -2.73 -26.43 20.89
N LEU A 101 -2.31 -26.29 22.15
CA LEU A 101 -2.12 -24.98 22.79
C LEU A 101 -0.94 -24.23 22.15
N ASP A 102 0.16 -24.93 21.90
CA ASP A 102 1.33 -24.33 21.23
C ASP A 102 1.01 -23.90 19.80
N ARG A 103 0.24 -24.72 19.06
CA ARG A 103 -0.20 -24.35 17.69
C ARG A 103 -1.11 -23.12 17.71
N THR A 104 -2.05 -23.03 18.64
CA THR A 104 -2.96 -21.88 18.72
C THR A 104 -2.23 -20.60 19.11
N LEU A 105 -1.27 -20.67 20.04
CA LEU A 105 -0.40 -19.54 20.37
C LEU A 105 0.45 -19.11 19.17
N ALA A 106 1.03 -20.05 18.42
CA ALA A 106 1.80 -19.74 17.21
C ALA A 106 0.93 -19.05 16.15
N VAL A 107 -0.28 -19.55 15.90
CA VAL A 107 -1.24 -18.94 14.96
C VAL A 107 -1.66 -17.55 15.44
N GLN A 108 -1.90 -17.36 16.73
CA GLN A 108 -2.25 -16.05 17.29
C GLN A 108 -1.09 -15.05 17.19
N ALA A 109 0.14 -15.48 17.48
CA ALA A 109 1.34 -14.66 17.32
C ALA A 109 1.58 -14.28 15.86
N GLN A 110 1.44 -15.23 14.93
CA GLN A 110 1.54 -14.98 13.49
C GLN A 110 0.46 -14.01 13.01
N THR A 111 -0.80 -14.24 13.42
CA THR A 111 -1.93 -13.41 13.03
C THR A 111 -1.80 -12.00 13.56
N SER A 112 -1.40 -11.84 14.82
CA SER A 112 -1.15 -10.52 15.42
C SER A 112 0.05 -9.81 14.78
N GLY A 113 1.11 -10.53 14.43
CA GLY A 113 2.23 -10.00 13.65
C GLY A 113 1.80 -9.48 12.29
N LEU A 114 1.00 -10.26 11.55
CA LEU A 114 0.46 -9.87 10.25
C LEU A 114 -0.48 -8.67 10.37
N LEU A 115 -1.36 -8.66 11.37
CA LEU A 115 -2.28 -7.55 11.63
C LEU A 115 -1.51 -6.26 11.90
N ASN A 116 -0.47 -6.32 12.73
CA ASN A 116 0.38 -5.18 13.05
C ASN A 116 1.15 -4.68 11.82
N ALA A 117 1.64 -5.59 10.97
CA ALA A 117 2.29 -5.23 9.72
C ALA A 117 1.32 -4.51 8.77
N LYS A 118 0.09 -5.01 8.63
CA LYS A 118 -0.95 -4.38 7.81
C LYS A 118 -1.40 -3.04 8.37
N HIS A 119 -1.45 -2.89 9.68
CA HIS A 119 -1.77 -1.61 10.31
C HIS A 119 -0.72 -0.55 9.97
N ARG A 120 0.58 -0.89 10.04
CA ARG A 120 1.66 0.03 9.62
C ARG A 120 1.57 0.39 8.15
N GLU A 121 1.32 -0.60 7.29
CA GLU A 121 1.16 -0.37 5.84
C GLU A 121 0.01 0.60 5.53
N ILE A 122 -1.15 0.45 6.21
CA ILE A 122 -2.28 1.38 6.03
C ILE A 122 -1.91 2.80 6.46
N MET A 123 -1.20 2.96 7.59
CA MET A 123 -0.75 4.26 8.07
C MET A 123 0.22 4.93 7.09
N ASP A 124 1.16 4.15 6.55
CA ASP A 124 2.12 4.64 5.55
C ASP A 124 1.42 5.05 4.24
N LEU A 125 0.45 4.24 3.77
CA LEU A 125 -0.35 4.56 2.60
C LEU A 125 -1.21 5.82 2.82
N GLN A 126 -1.77 5.99 4.01
CA GLN A 126 -2.52 7.20 4.37
C GLN A 126 -1.61 8.43 4.36
N ALA A 127 -0.43 8.35 4.96
CA ALA A 127 0.54 9.43 4.97
C ALA A 127 0.98 9.81 3.55
N LEU A 128 1.24 8.81 2.70
CA LEU A 128 1.59 9.01 1.29
C LEU A 128 0.45 9.65 0.50
N ALA A 129 -0.80 9.22 0.71
CA ALA A 129 -1.97 9.84 0.09
C ALA A 129 -2.11 11.32 0.50
N GLN A 130 -1.96 11.63 1.78
CA GLN A 130 -1.97 13.01 2.29
C GLN A 130 -0.85 13.86 1.67
N GLN A 131 0.36 13.30 1.58
CA GLN A 131 1.50 13.98 0.95
C GLN A 131 1.21 14.29 -0.54
N ARG A 132 0.62 13.34 -1.27
CA ARG A 132 0.23 13.54 -2.67
C ARG A 132 -0.82 14.64 -2.80
N ILE A 133 -1.85 14.65 -1.96
CA ILE A 133 -2.88 15.70 -1.95
C ILE A 133 -2.25 17.06 -1.65
N ALA A 134 -1.36 17.15 -0.67
CA ALA A 134 -0.66 18.40 -0.34
C ALA A 134 0.18 18.91 -1.51
N ARG A 135 0.92 18.02 -2.19
CA ARG A 135 1.71 18.37 -3.39
C ARG A 135 0.83 18.87 -4.53
N THR A 136 -0.29 18.21 -4.81
CA THR A 136 -1.22 18.62 -5.87
C THR A 136 -1.85 19.97 -5.55
N ARG A 137 -2.20 20.25 -4.28
CA ARG A 137 -2.71 21.56 -3.86
C ARG A 137 -1.69 22.67 -4.08
N ALA A 138 -0.42 22.44 -3.72
CA ALA A 138 0.64 23.41 -3.96
C ALA A 138 0.83 23.72 -5.45
N ARG A 139 0.88 22.69 -6.30
CA ARG A 139 0.98 22.85 -7.77
C ARG A 139 -0.22 23.56 -8.37
N LEU A 140 -1.42 23.29 -7.86
CA LEU A 140 -2.63 23.97 -8.31
C LEU A 140 -2.59 25.46 -7.96
N GLN A 141 -2.12 25.81 -6.76
CA GLN A 141 -1.97 27.21 -6.35
C GLN A 141 -0.93 27.95 -7.21
N GLU A 142 0.21 27.31 -7.49
CA GLU A 142 1.21 27.84 -8.43
C GLU A 142 0.59 28.08 -9.81
N GLY A 143 -0.09 27.09 -10.38
CA GLY A 143 -0.76 27.23 -11.68
C GLY A 143 -1.83 28.33 -11.72
N TYR A 144 -2.53 28.58 -10.60
CA TYR A 144 -3.47 29.71 -10.51
C TYR A 144 -2.77 31.07 -10.57
N GLN A 145 -1.59 31.19 -9.98
CA GLN A 145 -0.83 32.43 -9.99
C GLN A 145 -0.21 32.65 -11.38
N ASP A 146 0.38 31.61 -11.97
CA ASP A 146 0.91 31.64 -13.33
C ASP A 146 -0.18 32.05 -14.34
N ALA A 147 -1.38 31.49 -14.25
CA ALA A 147 -2.48 31.83 -15.13
C ALA A 147 -2.91 33.31 -15.00
N LYS A 148 -2.86 33.88 -13.78
CA LYS A 148 -3.14 35.32 -13.57
C LYS A 148 -2.06 36.19 -14.18
N GLU A 149 -0.79 35.81 -14.04
CA GLU A 149 0.32 36.54 -14.63
C GLU A 149 0.28 36.49 -16.16
N VAL A 150 0.03 35.32 -16.75
CA VAL A 150 -0.14 35.16 -18.20
C VAL A 150 -1.31 36.02 -18.70
N LYS A 151 -2.44 36.03 -17.99
CA LYS A 151 -3.58 36.90 -18.32
C LYS A 151 -3.18 38.37 -18.30
N ALA A 152 -2.53 38.84 -17.23
CA ALA A 152 -2.10 40.23 -17.12
C ALA A 152 -1.09 40.60 -18.22
N ASN A 153 -0.16 39.71 -18.55
CA ASN A 153 0.81 39.88 -19.62
C ASN A 153 0.11 39.93 -21.00
N LEU A 154 -0.89 39.09 -21.23
CA LEU A 154 -1.66 39.09 -22.47
C LEU A 154 -2.45 40.40 -22.64
N GLU A 155 -3.11 40.87 -21.58
CA GLU A 155 -3.81 42.16 -21.57
C GLU A 155 -2.83 43.32 -21.83
N TRP A 156 -1.66 43.30 -21.18
CA TRP A 156 -0.63 44.32 -21.38
C TRP A 156 -0.10 44.31 -22.82
N THR A 157 0.24 43.15 -23.36
CA THR A 157 0.75 43.03 -24.74
C THR A 157 -0.30 43.43 -25.76
N GLN A 158 -1.57 43.04 -25.59
CA GLN A 158 -2.67 43.47 -26.44
C GLN A 158 -2.81 45.01 -26.45
N ASN A 159 -2.82 45.63 -25.27
CA ASN A 159 -2.90 47.08 -25.13
C ASN A 159 -1.68 47.79 -25.76
N ARG A 160 -0.49 47.22 -25.57
CA ARG A 160 0.77 47.75 -26.12
C ARG A 160 0.79 47.67 -27.65
N VAL A 161 0.42 46.53 -28.22
CA VAL A 161 0.33 46.32 -29.67
C VAL A 161 -0.73 47.23 -30.28
N SER A 162 -1.90 47.36 -29.65
CA SER A 162 -2.95 48.30 -30.09
C SER A 162 -2.46 49.75 -30.13
N THR A 163 -1.76 50.19 -29.08
CA THR A 163 -1.20 51.54 -29.00
C THR A 163 -0.11 51.76 -30.07
N LEU A 164 0.78 50.79 -30.26
CA LEU A 164 1.83 50.85 -31.28
C LEU A 164 1.24 50.89 -32.69
N SER A 165 0.25 50.03 -32.95
CA SER A 165 -0.48 49.97 -34.22
C SER A 165 -1.13 51.32 -34.55
N LYS A 166 -1.84 51.94 -33.61
CA LYS A 166 -2.40 53.29 -33.77
C LYS A 166 -1.33 54.34 -34.09
N LYS A 167 -0.17 54.29 -33.41
CA LYS A 167 0.95 55.21 -33.65
C LYS A 167 1.55 55.03 -35.04
N VAL A 168 1.75 53.79 -35.49
CA VAL A 168 2.29 53.48 -36.81
C VAL A 168 1.30 53.89 -37.90
N ALA A 169 0.01 53.59 -37.74
CA ALA A 169 -1.03 54.01 -38.67
C ALA A 169 -1.07 55.54 -38.85
N LYS A 170 -0.87 56.30 -37.77
CA LYS A 170 -0.83 57.77 -37.83
C LYS A 170 0.45 58.31 -38.48
N LYS A 171 1.63 57.74 -38.19
CA LYS A 171 2.92 58.23 -38.71
C LYS A 171 3.22 57.78 -40.14
N HIS A 172 2.82 56.55 -40.50
CA HIS A 172 3.17 55.90 -41.76
C HIS A 172 1.94 55.25 -42.41
N PRO A 173 0.93 56.04 -42.83
CA PRO A 173 -0.36 55.50 -43.27
C PRO A 173 -0.26 54.61 -44.52
N LYS A 174 0.58 54.98 -45.50
CA LYS A 174 0.75 54.22 -46.76
C LYS A 174 1.43 52.87 -46.51
N GLN A 175 2.54 52.86 -45.76
CA GLN A 175 3.27 51.64 -45.43
C GLN A 175 2.43 50.72 -44.53
N TYR A 176 1.69 51.30 -43.58
CA TYR A 176 0.79 50.55 -42.71
C TYR A 176 -0.34 49.87 -43.50
N ALA A 177 -1.00 50.59 -44.43
CA ALA A 177 -2.04 50.02 -45.29
C ALA A 177 -1.48 48.89 -46.18
N GLN A 178 -0.30 49.08 -46.77
CA GLN A 178 0.36 48.05 -47.57
C GLN A 178 0.71 46.81 -46.75
N ALA A 179 1.23 46.99 -45.52
CA ALA A 179 1.54 45.88 -44.62
C ALA A 179 0.29 45.13 -44.19
N ARG A 180 -0.79 45.84 -43.85
CA ARG A 180 -2.07 45.25 -43.44
C ARG A 180 -2.78 44.51 -44.58
N ALA A 181 -2.60 44.94 -45.82
CA ALA A 181 -3.06 44.20 -47.00
C ALA A 181 -2.26 42.91 -47.24
N ARG A 182 -0.96 42.90 -46.93
CA ARG A 182 -0.10 41.70 -47.03
C ARG A 182 -0.29 40.71 -45.89
N TYR A 183 -0.54 41.23 -44.69
CA TYR A 183 -0.72 40.45 -43.46
C TYR A 183 -2.02 40.87 -42.77
N PRO A 184 -3.18 40.39 -43.26
CA PRO A 184 -4.44 40.61 -42.58
C PRO A 184 -4.41 39.94 -41.20
N SER A 185 -4.86 40.66 -40.18
CA SER A 185 -5.06 40.07 -38.85
C SER A 185 -6.16 39.02 -38.90
N PRO A 186 -6.06 37.92 -38.15
CA PRO A 186 -7.16 36.97 -37.99
C PRO A 186 -8.42 37.71 -37.53
N GLU A 187 -9.53 37.55 -38.26
CA GLU A 187 -10.86 37.98 -37.81
C GLU A 187 -11.19 37.16 -36.54
N TYR A 188 -11.48 37.84 -35.44
CA TYR A 188 -11.91 37.26 -34.16
C TYR A 188 -13.41 37.48 -33.99
#